data_AF-D6TND6-F1
#
_entry.id   AF-D6TND6-F1
#
_cell.length_a   1.000
_cell.length_b   1.000
_cell.length_c   1.000
_cell.angle_alpha   90.00
_cell.angle_beta   90.00
_cell.angle_gamma   90.00
#
_symmetry.space_group_name_H-M   'P 1'
#
loop_
_entity.id
_entity.type
_entity.pdbx_description
1 polymer ?
#
loop_
_entity_poly.entity_id
_entity_poly.type
_entity_poly.pdbx_seq_one_letter_code
_entity_poly.pdbx_strand_id
1 'polypeptide(L)'
;MVAILTGIVLNKRPLSGVTENGAHAGEEWRFIAMEINDMRFGRVWSCQMRGDDPQYDDLEDADLVGHKVKVTVSAQTAGERTLKDGRKIMQIRSQITNLKDLGVPADEDE
;
A
#
# COMPACT_ATOMS: atom_id res chain seq x y z
N MET A 1 0.22 -15.77 -9.60
CA MET A 1 -0.02 -14.75 -10.66
C MET A 1 0.53 -13.45 -10.12
N VAL A 2 1.43 -12.80 -10.86
CA VAL A 2 2.06 -11.53 -10.45
C VAL A 2 1.43 -10.44 -11.31
N ALA A 3 0.74 -9.49 -10.68
CA ALA A 3 0.13 -8.36 -11.40
C ALA A 3 0.99 -7.11 -11.24
N ILE A 4 1.10 -6.30 -12.28
CA ILE A 4 1.80 -5.01 -12.24
C ILE A 4 0.76 -3.92 -12.13
N LEU A 5 0.89 -3.09 -11.09
CA LEU A 5 0.08 -1.89 -10.91
C LEU A 5 0.94 -0.67 -11.21
N THR A 6 0.39 0.29 -11.95
CA THR A 6 1.03 1.59 -12.21
C THR A 6 0.01 2.67 -11.96
N GLY A 7 0.34 3.65 -11.13
CA GLY A 7 -0.62 4.65 -10.67
C GLY A 7 0.03 5.76 -9.86
N ILE A 8 -0.79 6.70 -9.41
CA ILE A 8 -0.36 7.82 -8.57
C ILE A 8 -0.59 7.47 -7.10
N VAL A 9 0.41 7.68 -6.25
CA VAL A 9 0.24 7.51 -4.80
C VAL A 9 -0.57 8.68 -4.26
N LEU A 10 -1.74 8.39 -3.70
CA LEU A 10 -2.60 9.38 -3.06
C LEU A 10 -2.30 9.55 -1.57
N ASN A 11 -1.84 8.47 -0.94
CA ASN A 11 -1.58 8.42 0.49
C ASN A 11 -0.49 7.39 0.78
N LYS A 12 0.35 7.67 1.77
CA LYS A 12 1.39 6.79 2.28
C LYS A 12 1.48 6.95 3.80
N ARG A 13 1.49 5.83 4.53
CA ARG A 13 1.65 5.84 5.98
C ARG A 13 2.36 4.59 6.49
N PRO A 14 3.51 4.70 7.17
CA PRO A 14 4.08 3.59 7.91
C PRO A 14 3.18 3.25 9.11
N LEU A 15 2.97 1.96 9.34
CA LEU A 15 2.19 1.43 10.43
C LEU A 15 2.95 0.31 11.10
N SER A 16 2.88 0.28 12.43
CA SER A 16 3.45 -0.78 13.25
C SER A 16 2.52 -1.15 14.39
N GLY A 17 2.76 -2.31 14.97
CA GLY A 17 2.05 -2.78 16.15
C GLY A 17 2.58 -4.13 16.61
N VAL A 18 1.90 -4.69 17.61
CA VAL A 18 2.20 -6.01 18.16
C VAL A 18 0.99 -6.90 17.93
N THR A 19 1.22 -8.13 17.52
CA THR A 19 0.14 -9.12 17.38
C THR A 19 -0.36 -9.51 18.78
N GLU A 20 -1.60 -9.20 19.10
CA GLU A 20 -2.12 -9.41 20.47
C GLU A 20 -2.50 -10.88 20.75
N ASN A 21 -2.96 -11.62 19.74
CA ASN A 21 -3.55 -12.94 19.91
C ASN A 21 -3.14 -13.90 18.78
N GLY A 22 -3.10 -15.21 19.06
CA GLY A 22 -2.83 -16.27 18.09
C GLY A 22 -1.40 -16.83 18.14
N ALA A 23 -1.03 -17.62 17.13
CA ALA A 23 0.26 -18.32 17.07
C ALA A 23 1.48 -17.38 17.03
N HIS A 24 1.26 -16.14 16.58
CA HIS A 24 2.27 -15.09 16.46
C HIS A 24 2.12 -14.00 17.52
N ALA A 25 1.44 -14.29 18.64
CA ALA A 25 1.23 -13.30 19.70
C ALA A 25 2.58 -12.80 20.26
N GLY A 26 2.70 -11.49 20.42
CA GLY A 26 3.94 -10.82 20.84
C GLY A 26 4.89 -10.48 19.70
N GLU A 27 4.62 -10.94 18.46
CA GLU A 27 5.43 -10.53 17.31
C GLU A 27 5.11 -9.10 16.89
N GLU A 28 6.16 -8.30 16.75
CA GLU A 28 6.08 -6.97 16.16
C GLU A 28 5.84 -7.09 14.65
N TRP A 29 4.93 -6.27 14.15
CA TRP A 29 4.70 -6.12 12.72
C TRP A 29 4.86 -4.66 12.35
N ARG A 30 5.38 -4.43 11.13
CA ARG A 30 5.39 -3.12 10.50
C ARG A 30 5.09 -3.26 9.01
N PHE A 31 4.43 -2.29 8.42
CA PHE A 31 4.16 -2.22 6.97
C PHE A 31 3.92 -0.78 6.53
N ILE A 32 4.19 -0.46 5.27
CA ILE A 32 3.81 0.81 4.64
C ILE A 32 2.45 0.61 3.99
N ALA A 33 1.44 1.35 4.47
CA ALA A 33 0.13 1.44 3.82
C ALA A 33 0.18 2.49 2.72
N MET A 34 -0.29 2.16 1.52
CA MET A 34 -0.42 3.11 0.41
C MET A 34 -1.78 3.03 -0.27
N GLU A 35 -2.25 4.16 -0.77
CA GLU A 35 -3.39 4.24 -1.69
C GLU A 35 -2.87 4.64 -3.06
N ILE A 36 -3.02 3.76 -4.06
CA ILE A 36 -2.52 3.99 -5.41
C ILE A 36 -3.71 4.10 -6.35
N ASN A 37 -3.86 5.25 -7.02
CA ASN A 37 -4.86 5.45 -8.06
C ASN A 37 -4.36 4.88 -9.39
N ASP A 38 -5.00 3.81 -9.86
CA ASP A 38 -4.76 3.27 -11.19
C ASP A 38 -5.39 4.18 -12.25
N MET A 39 -4.54 4.96 -12.90
CA MET A 39 -4.97 5.93 -13.93
C MET A 39 -5.64 5.27 -15.14
N ARG A 40 -5.46 3.96 -15.37
CA ARG A 40 -6.10 3.26 -16.50
C ARG A 40 -7.57 2.97 -16.26
N PHE A 41 -7.93 2.65 -15.02
CA PHE A 41 -9.28 2.21 -14.66
C PHE A 41 -9.99 3.15 -13.67
N GLY A 42 -9.30 4.19 -13.19
CA GLY A 42 -9.83 5.16 -12.23
C GLY A 42 -10.15 4.55 -10.86
N ARG A 43 -9.45 3.47 -10.46
CA ARG A 43 -9.70 2.76 -9.21
C ARG A 43 -8.56 2.98 -8.23
N VAL A 44 -8.92 3.22 -6.97
CA VAL A 44 -7.95 3.30 -5.87
C VAL A 44 -7.69 1.91 -5.31
N TRP A 45 -6.42 1.56 -5.24
CA TRP A 45 -5.94 0.30 -4.67
C TRP A 45 -5.39 0.54 -3.27
N SER A 46 -5.88 -0.23 -2.30
CA SER A 46 -5.29 -0.29 -0.96
C SER A 46 -4.12 -1.27 -0.99
N CYS A 47 -2.91 -0.74 -0.88
CA CYS A 47 -1.65 -1.45 -1.00
C CYS A 47 -0.88 -1.51 0.33
N GLN A 48 -0.11 -2.58 0.52
CA GLN A 48 0.71 -2.80 1.71
C GLN A 48 2.06 -3.39 1.33
N MET A 49 3.15 -2.73 1.73
CA MET A 49 4.51 -3.27 1.68
C MET A 49 4.93 -3.69 3.08
N ARG A 50 5.38 -4.94 3.25
CA ARG A 50 5.78 -5.46 4.57
C ARG A 50 7.11 -4.89 5.05
N GLY A 51 7.30 -4.88 6.37
CA GLY A 51 8.52 -4.48 7.05
C GLY A 51 9.78 -5.28 6.76
N ASP A 52 9.62 -6.47 6.20
CA ASP A 52 10.68 -7.38 5.77
C ASP A 52 10.98 -7.29 4.27
N ASP A 53 10.27 -6.43 3.53
CA ASP A 53 10.62 -6.15 2.14
C ASP A 53 11.97 -5.41 2.08
N PRO A 54 12.91 -5.81 1.20
CA PRO A 54 14.22 -5.17 1.11
C PRO A 54 14.18 -3.66 0.83
N GLN A 55 13.09 -3.14 0.26
CA GLN A 55 12.93 -1.71 -0.01
C GLN A 55 12.24 -0.95 1.13
N TYR A 56 11.84 -1.63 2.22
CA TYR A 56 11.02 -1.00 3.26
C TYR A 56 11.69 0.23 3.87
N ASP A 57 12.93 0.09 4.35
CA ASP A 57 13.60 1.15 5.09
C ASP A 57 13.90 2.35 4.18
N ASP A 58 14.23 2.12 2.91
CA ASP A 58 14.42 3.19 1.90
C ASP A 58 13.12 3.94 1.60
N LEU A 59 11.99 3.24 1.63
CA LEU A 59 10.69 3.79 1.26
C LEU A 59 9.92 4.34 2.47
N GLU A 60 10.27 3.98 3.70
CA GLU A 60 9.58 4.46 4.90
C GLU A 60 9.58 5.98 4.98
N ASP A 61 10.74 6.60 4.71
CA ASP A 61 10.93 8.05 4.77
C ASP A 61 10.79 8.76 3.40
N ALA A 62 10.64 8.01 2.31
CA ALA A 62 10.50 8.60 0.97
C ALA A 62 9.18 9.39 0.81
N ASP A 63 9.25 10.61 0.30
CA ASP A 63 8.06 11.37 -0.11
C ASP A 63 7.60 10.89 -1.49
N LEU A 64 6.54 10.09 -1.51
CA LEU A 64 5.98 9.49 -2.72
C LEU A 64 4.58 10.01 -3.03
N VAL A 65 3.97 10.82 -2.15
CA VAL A 65 2.60 11.28 -2.39
C VAL A 65 2.60 12.20 -3.62
N GLY A 66 1.71 11.94 -4.57
CA GLY A 66 1.69 12.61 -5.87
C GLY A 66 2.62 11.99 -6.92
N HIS A 67 3.54 11.10 -6.53
CA HIS A 67 4.42 10.44 -7.48
C HIS A 67 3.69 9.32 -8.23
N LYS A 68 4.07 9.15 -9.48
CA LYS A 68 3.69 7.99 -10.29
C LYS A 68 4.61 6.84 -9.91
N VAL A 69 4.03 5.72 -9.52
CA VAL A 69 4.78 4.52 -9.13
C VAL A 69 4.39 3.33 -9.98
N LYS A 70 5.31 2.38 -10.11
CA LYS A 70 5.06 1.04 -10.63
C LYS A 70 5.41 0.03 -9.55
N VAL A 71 4.43 -0.82 -9.20
CA VAL A 71 4.58 -1.82 -8.14
C VAL A 71 4.19 -3.19 -8.65
N THR A 72 4.72 -4.21 -7.98
CA THR A 72 4.38 -5.60 -8.23
C THR A 72 3.44 -6.09 -7.15
N VAL A 73 2.23 -6.52 -7.51
CA VAL A 73 1.26 -7.11 -6.58
C VAL A 73 1.58 -8.59 -6.42
N SER A 74 1.97 -8.98 -5.20
CA SER A 74 2.38 -10.34 -4.85
C SER A 74 1.23 -11.19 -4.32
N ALA A 75 0.28 -10.57 -3.60
CA ALA A 75 -0.89 -11.24 -3.07
C ALA A 75 -2.05 -10.25 -2.85
N GLN A 76 -3.27 -10.77 -2.76
CA GLN A 76 -4.43 -10.00 -2.35
C GLN A 76 -5.18 -10.73 -1.24
N THR A 77 -5.62 -9.97 -0.25
CA THR A 77 -6.47 -10.46 0.84
C THR A 77 -7.74 -9.63 0.90
N ALA A 78 -8.87 -10.27 1.14
CA ALA A 78 -10.13 -9.59 1.40
C ALA A 78 -10.45 -9.77 2.87
N GLY A 79 -10.66 -8.67 3.59
CA GLY A 79 -11.01 -8.70 5.00
C GLY A 79 -12.03 -7.63 5.34
N GLU A 80 -12.77 -7.84 6.42
CA GLU A 80 -13.68 -6.81 6.94
C GLU A 80 -12.90 -5.72 7.67
N ARG A 81 -13.34 -4.48 7.53
CA ARG A 81 -12.93 -3.35 8.37
C ARG A 81 -14.15 -2.72 9.01
N THR A 82 -14.09 -2.54 10.33
CA THR A 82 -15.07 -1.76 11.07
C THR A 82 -14.75 -0.27 10.96
N LEU A 83 -15.71 0.51 10.50
CA LEU A 83 -15.65 1.97 10.45
C LEU A 83 -15.95 2.56 11.84
N LYS A 84 -15.67 3.87 12.02
CA LYS A 84 -15.91 4.57 13.30
C LYS A 84 -17.38 4.56 13.73
N ASP A 85 -18.31 4.40 12.78
CA ASP A 85 -19.75 4.30 12.99
C ASP A 85 -20.24 2.86 13.25
N GLY A 86 -19.31 1.89 13.40
CA GLY A 86 -19.62 0.49 13.65
C GLY A 86 -19.98 -0.33 12.40
N ARG A 87 -20.10 0.29 11.21
CA ARG A 87 -20.37 -0.45 9.98
C ARG A 87 -19.15 -1.27 9.57
N LYS A 88 -19.39 -2.50 9.10
CA LYS A 88 -18.36 -3.35 8.51
C LYS A 88 -18.37 -3.19 7.00
N ILE A 89 -17.21 -2.94 6.41
CA ILE A 89 -17.02 -2.91 4.96
C ILE A 89 -15.99 -3.95 4.55
N MET A 90 -16.21 -4.57 3.39
CA MET A 90 -15.19 -5.40 2.77
C MET A 90 -14.07 -4.51 2.23
N GLN A 91 -12.84 -4.81 2.62
CA GLN A 91 -11.64 -4.13 2.12
C GLN A 91 -10.70 -5.16 1.51
N ILE A 92 -10.39 -4.96 0.23
CA ILE A 92 -9.34 -5.69 -0.47
C ILE A 92 -8.02 -5.00 -0.17
N ARG A 93 -7.03 -5.74 0.31
CA ARG A 93 -5.66 -5.29 0.56
C ARG A 93 -4.71 -6.04 -0.37
N SER A 94 -3.96 -5.28 -1.14
CA SER A 94 -2.97 -5.80 -2.09
C SER A 94 -1.58 -5.71 -1.47
N GLN A 95 -0.94 -6.86 -1.26
CA GLN A 95 0.46 -6.93 -0.88
C GLN A 95 1.30 -6.58 -2.10
N ILE A 96 2.25 -5.67 -1.92
CA ILE A 96 3.11 -5.17 -2.99
C ILE A 96 4.59 -5.27 -2.64
N THR A 97 5.41 -5.36 -3.68
CA THR A 97 6.87 -5.38 -3.65
C THR A 97 7.42 -4.71 -4.92
N ASN A 98 8.74 -4.54 -5.01
CA ASN A 98 9.43 -3.99 -6.19
C ASN A 98 8.79 -2.66 -6.64
N LEU A 99 8.70 -1.71 -5.70
CA LEU A 99 8.21 -0.38 -5.97
C LEU A 99 9.28 0.39 -6.74
N LYS A 100 8.86 1.00 -7.85
CA LYS A 100 9.66 1.90 -8.66
C LYS A 100 8.96 3.24 -8.72
N ASP A 101 9.63 4.26 -8.23
CA ASP A 101 9.22 5.63 -8.45
C ASP A 101 9.51 6.02 -9.91
N LEU A 102 8.50 6.57 -10.59
CA LEU A 102 8.57 7.07 -11.96
C LEU A 102 8.52 8.61 -12.00
N GLY A 103 8.58 9.26 -10.84
CA GLY A 103 8.55 10.71 -10.67
C GLY A 103 7.15 11.30 -10.58
N VAL A 104 7.09 12.61 -10.35
CA VAL A 104 5.85 13.38 -10.39
C VAL A 104 5.40 13.48 -11.85
N PRO A 105 4.10 13.29 -12.17
CA PRO A 105 3.58 13.60 -13.49
C PRO A 105 3.98 15.03 -13.87
N ALA A 106 4.47 15.24 -15.10
CA ALA A 106 4.60 16.60 -15.60
C ALA A 106 3.19 17.23 -15.56
N ASP A 107 3.05 18.40 -14.93
CA ASP A 107 1.84 19.20 -15.05
C ASP A 107 1.65 19.48 -16.55
N GLU A 108 0.71 18.78 -17.20
CA GLU A 108 0.24 19.15 -18.54
C GLU A 108 -0.72 20.34 -18.42
N ASP A 109 -0.25 21.42 -17.82
CA ASP A 109 -0.89 22.75 -17.87
C ASP A 109 -0.08 23.64 -18.82
N GLU A 110 -0.37 23.51 -20.12
CA GLU A 110 -0.32 24.64 -21.08
C GLU A 110 -1.47 24.53 -22.10
#